data_AF-A0A426DBA5-F1
#
_entry.id   AF-A0A426DBA5-F1
#
_cell.length_a   1.000
_cell.length_b   1.000
_cell.length_c   1.000
_cell.angle_alpha   90.00
_cell.angle_beta   90.00
_cell.angle_gamma   90.00
#
_symmetry.space_group_name_H-M   'P 1'
#
loop_
_entity.id
_entity.type
_entity.pdbx_description
1 polymer ?
#
loop_
_entity_poly.entity_id
_entity_poly.type
_entity_poly.pdbx_seq_one_letter_code
_entity_poly.pdbx_strand_id
1 'polypeptide(L)'
;MPLSMNEFKVLSILPRGAGYPMTTANICKVTQLGVRDVRQAVSILINDHGVPIVANRNGINTGMFIATNEDERNIGISAFKSQVATMNARIRAIERADLNGWELALKPDIERLTDNVQRNQGA
;
A
#
# COMPACT_ATOMS: atom_id res chain seq x y z
N MET A 1 14.00 9.01 -18.46
CA MET A 1 13.22 7.98 -19.20
C MET A 1 11.98 8.65 -19.79
N PRO A 2 11.51 8.30 -21.00
CA PRO A 2 10.24 8.80 -21.51
C PRO A 2 9.05 8.17 -20.77
N LEU A 3 7.93 8.88 -20.71
CA LEU A 3 6.70 8.42 -20.06
C LEU A 3 6.04 7.28 -20.86
N SER A 4 5.65 6.19 -20.21
CA SER A 4 4.86 5.12 -20.81
C SER A 4 3.37 5.49 -20.88
N MET A 5 2.59 4.75 -21.68
CA MET A 5 1.14 4.94 -21.76
C MET A 5 0.43 4.69 -20.43
N ASN A 6 0.94 3.76 -19.61
CA ASN A 6 0.35 3.46 -18.30
C ASN A 6 0.63 4.59 -17.30
N GLU A 7 1.86 5.10 -17.26
CA GLU A 7 2.22 6.27 -16.46
C GLU A 7 1.41 7.50 -16.89
N PHE A 8 1.27 7.73 -18.20
CA PHE A 8 0.45 8.82 -18.72
C PHE A 8 -1.01 8.74 -18.27
N LYS A 9 -1.64 7.57 -18.41
CA LYS A 9 -3.03 7.35 -17.98
C LYS A 9 -3.22 7.63 -16.49
N VAL A 10 -2.32 7.13 -15.65
CA VAL A 10 -2.38 7.34 -14.20
C VAL A 10 -2.12 8.80 -13.84
N LEU A 11 -1.11 9.43 -14.42
CA LEU A 11 -0.78 10.83 -14.17
C LEU A 11 -1.92 11.77 -14.57
N SER A 12 -2.59 11.49 -15.69
CA SER A 12 -3.65 12.35 -16.25
C SER A 12 -4.92 12.40 -15.41
N ILE A 13 -5.17 11.38 -14.59
CA ILE A 13 -6.39 11.27 -13.78
C ILE A 13 -6.14 11.61 -12.31
N LEU A 14 -4.88 11.69 -11.88
CA LEU A 14 -4.57 11.98 -10.48
C LEU A 14 -4.95 13.43 -10.16
N PRO A 15 -5.74 13.65 -9.10
CA PRO A 15 -6.12 14.99 -8.65
C PRO A 15 -4.90 15.74 -8.12
N ARG A 16 -4.95 17.07 -8.19
CA ARG A 16 -3.95 17.96 -7.59
C ARG A 16 -4.50 18.51 -6.28
N GLY A 17 -3.73 18.36 -5.21
CA GLY A 17 -4.12 18.74 -3.86
C GLY A 17 -5.02 17.72 -3.15
N ALA A 18 -5.13 17.84 -1.84
CA ALA A 18 -5.77 16.87 -0.96
C ALA A 18 -7.31 16.95 -0.94
N GLY A 19 -7.92 17.86 -1.72
CA GLY A 19 -9.36 18.12 -1.67
C GLY A 19 -10.23 16.96 -2.14
N TYR A 20 -9.78 16.22 -3.16
CA TYR A 20 -10.55 15.12 -3.76
C TYR A 20 -9.65 13.95 -4.19
N PRO A 21 -8.99 13.27 -3.23
CA PRO A 21 -8.03 12.21 -3.53
C PRO A 21 -8.70 11.01 -4.19
N MET A 22 -7.94 10.26 -4.99
CA MET A 22 -8.46 9.12 -5.75
C MET A 22 -7.91 7.79 -5.22
N THR A 23 -8.80 6.87 -4.86
CA THR A 23 -8.41 5.53 -4.41
C THR A 23 -7.81 4.71 -5.56
N THR A 24 -6.93 3.75 -5.25
CA THR A 24 -6.38 2.83 -6.26
C THR A 24 -7.49 2.12 -7.04
N ALA A 25 -8.59 1.74 -6.40
CA ALA A 25 -9.73 1.10 -7.05
C ALA A 25 -10.39 2.01 -8.11
N ASN A 26 -10.59 3.29 -7.78
CA ASN A 26 -11.14 4.25 -8.73
C ASN A 26 -10.17 4.52 -9.88
N ILE A 27 -8.87 4.61 -9.61
CA ILE A 27 -7.84 4.75 -10.66
C ILE A 27 -7.88 3.54 -11.60
N CYS A 28 -7.94 2.31 -11.07
CA CYS A 28 -8.04 1.10 -11.89
C CYS A 28 -9.30 1.16 -12.78
N LYS A 29 -10.44 1.54 -12.20
CA LYS A 29 -11.71 1.65 -12.93
C LYS A 29 -11.65 2.67 -14.07
N VAL A 30 -11.01 3.82 -13.87
CA VAL A 30 -10.91 4.86 -14.90
C VAL A 30 -9.87 4.50 -15.97
N THR A 31 -8.73 3.98 -15.56
CA THR A 31 -7.60 3.70 -16.47
C THR A 31 -7.68 2.35 -17.18
N GLN A 32 -8.56 1.46 -16.72
CA GLN A 32 -8.66 0.05 -17.13
C GLN A 32 -7.36 -0.75 -16.90
N LEU A 33 -6.54 -0.29 -15.94
CA LEU A 33 -5.30 -0.95 -15.55
C LEU A 33 -5.52 -1.86 -14.35
N GLY A 34 -4.70 -2.91 -14.26
CA GLY A 34 -4.64 -3.74 -13.06
C GLY A 34 -4.01 -3.00 -11.89
N VAL A 35 -4.33 -3.43 -10.66
CA VAL A 35 -3.77 -2.85 -9.43
C VAL A 35 -2.23 -2.86 -9.43
N ARG A 36 -1.62 -3.91 -9.98
CA ARG A 36 -0.16 -4.01 -10.11
C ARG A 36 0.40 -2.93 -11.03
N ASP A 37 -0.22 -2.71 -12.19
CA ASP A 37 0.22 -1.72 -13.18
C ASP A 37 0.05 -0.30 -12.64
N VAL A 38 -1.08 -0.01 -11.95
CA VAL A 38 -1.28 1.28 -11.30
C VAL A 38 -0.21 1.55 -10.26
N ARG A 39 0.10 0.58 -9.40
CA ARG A 39 1.14 0.75 -8.36
C ARG A 39 2.53 0.93 -8.99
N GLN A 40 2.84 0.19 -10.04
CA GLN A 40 4.09 0.33 -10.77
C GLN A 40 4.21 1.72 -11.42
N ALA A 41 3.16 2.16 -12.13
CA ALA A 41 3.10 3.48 -12.74
C ALA A 41 3.30 4.59 -11.69
N VAL A 42 2.61 4.52 -10.54
CA VAL A 42 2.81 5.47 -9.43
C VAL A 42 4.26 5.45 -8.93
N SER A 43 4.86 4.27 -8.76
CA SER A 43 6.26 4.17 -8.32
C SER A 43 7.24 4.80 -9.32
N ILE A 44 7.06 4.57 -10.62
CA ILE A 44 7.91 5.15 -11.67
C ILE A 44 7.72 6.67 -11.73
N LEU A 45 6.46 7.14 -11.68
CA LEU A 45 6.15 8.58 -11.64
C LEU A 45 6.83 9.29 -10.46
N ILE A 46 6.87 8.67 -9.29
CA ILE A 46 7.56 9.23 -8.12
C ILE A 46 9.08 9.17 -8.29
N ASN A 47 9.64 7.98 -8.53
CA ASN A 47 11.07 7.73 -8.42
C ASN A 47 11.87 8.26 -9.62
N ASP A 48 11.31 8.14 -10.82
CA ASP A 48 12.02 8.37 -12.07
C ASP A 48 11.64 9.71 -12.71
N HIS A 49 10.42 10.19 -12.44
CA HIS A 49 9.90 11.47 -12.97
C HIS A 49 9.74 12.56 -11.91
N GLY A 50 9.92 12.25 -10.61
CA GLY A 50 9.86 13.25 -9.53
C GLY A 50 8.45 13.82 -9.27
N VAL A 51 7.39 13.13 -9.69
CA VAL A 51 6.02 13.57 -9.45
C VAL A 51 5.69 13.39 -7.96
N PRO A 52 5.28 14.44 -7.22
CA PRO A 52 5.06 14.36 -5.78
C PRO A 52 3.70 13.73 -5.45
N ILE A 53 3.53 12.45 -5.79
CA ILE A 53 2.31 11.69 -5.49
C ILE A 53 2.34 11.26 -4.03
N VAL A 54 1.31 11.66 -3.29
CA VAL A 54 1.12 11.32 -1.87
C VAL A 54 -0.23 10.65 -1.68
N ALA A 55 -0.42 9.99 -0.54
CA ALA A 55 -1.67 9.30 -0.24
C ALA A 55 -2.17 9.65 1.16
N ASN A 56 -3.43 10.08 1.27
CA ASN A 56 -4.12 10.09 2.55
C ASN A 56 -4.74 8.72 2.81
N ARG A 57 -4.45 8.15 3.98
CA ARG A 57 -4.93 6.81 4.37
C ARG A 57 -5.98 6.85 5.48
N ASN A 58 -6.18 8.01 6.11
CA ASN A 58 -7.03 8.15 7.29
C ASN A 58 -8.16 9.16 7.02
N GLY A 59 -9.33 8.89 7.60
CA GLY A 59 -10.51 9.77 7.51
C GLY A 59 -11.40 9.50 6.30
N ILE A 60 -12.21 10.49 5.92
CA ILE A 60 -13.23 10.39 4.86
C ILE A 60 -12.59 10.58 3.47
N ASN A 61 -11.61 11.47 3.35
CA ASN A 61 -10.92 11.79 2.09
C ASN A 61 -9.65 10.95 1.93
N THR A 62 -9.82 9.66 1.61
CA THR A 62 -8.70 8.73 1.38
C THR A 62 -8.37 8.57 -0.11
N GLY A 63 -7.11 8.29 -0.41
CA GLY A 63 -6.63 8.07 -1.78
C GLY A 63 -5.36 8.85 -2.10
N MET A 64 -4.94 8.74 -3.36
CA MET A 64 -3.74 9.38 -3.90
C MET A 64 -4.05 10.68 -4.60
N PHE A 65 -3.11 11.61 -4.54
CA PHE A 65 -3.14 12.91 -5.21
C PHE A 65 -1.72 13.43 -5.42
N ILE A 66 -1.57 14.42 -6.28
CA ILE A 66 -0.30 15.13 -6.49
C ILE A 66 -0.28 16.31 -5.51
N ALA A 67 0.70 16.34 -4.62
CA ALA A 67 0.86 17.44 -3.67
C ALA A 67 1.11 18.77 -4.40
N THR A 68 0.47 19.82 -3.91
CA THR A 68 0.51 21.18 -4.47
C THR A 68 1.19 22.19 -3.56
N ASN A 69 1.44 21.81 -2.30
CA ASN A 69 2.12 22.61 -1.31
C ASN A 69 3.00 21.74 -0.39
N GLU A 70 3.82 22.39 0.42
CA GLU A 70 4.80 21.73 1.28
C GLU A 70 4.14 20.94 2.41
N ASP A 71 2.99 21.38 2.93
CA ASP A 71 2.26 20.67 3.98
C ASP A 71 1.73 19.32 3.47
N GLU A 72 1.11 19.32 2.29
CA GLU A 72 0.68 18.10 1.60
C GLU A 72 1.85 17.15 1.32
N ARG A 73 2.99 17.70 0.89
CA ARG A 73 4.22 16.92 0.66
C ARG A 73 4.70 16.28 1.96
N ASN A 74 4.74 17.05 3.05
CA ASN A 74 5.20 16.60 4.37
C ASN A 74 4.31 15.53 4.97
N ILE A 75 2.99 15.60 4.75
CA ILE A 75 2.06 14.51 5.11
C ILE A 75 2.47 13.21 4.42
N GLY A 76 2.73 13.26 3.10
CA GLY A 76 3.19 12.10 2.35
C GLY A 76 4.53 11.55 2.88
N ILE A 77 5.51 12.43 3.12
CA ILE A 77 6.83 12.04 3.66
C ILE A 77 6.68 11.36 5.03
N SER A 78 5.84 11.89 5.92
CA SER A 78 5.59 11.31 7.24
C SER A 78 5.01 9.89 7.13
N ALA A 79 4.07 9.68 6.20
CA ALA A 79 3.51 8.35 5.94
C ALA A 79 4.58 7.36 5.44
N PHE A 80 5.45 7.78 4.52
CA PHE A 80 6.56 6.94 4.06
C PHE A 80 7.57 6.63 5.16
N LYS A 81 7.95 7.60 6.00
CA LYS A 81 8.82 7.36 7.16
C LYS A 81 8.21 6.34 8.14
N SER A 82 6.91 6.44 8.40
CA SER A 82 6.19 5.48 9.25
C SER A 82 6.18 4.08 8.63
N GLN A 83 6.02 3.99 7.31
CA GLN A 83 6.12 2.73 6.57
C GLN A 83 7.54 2.13 6.70
N VAL A 84 8.59 2.94 6.54
CA VAL A 84 9.99 2.50 6.75
C VAL A 84 10.20 1.98 8.17
N ALA A 85 9.69 2.67 9.19
CA ALA A 85 9.80 2.21 10.58
C ALA A 85 9.12 0.85 10.79
N THR A 86 7.94 0.65 10.21
CA THR A 86 7.21 -0.63 10.24
C THR A 86 7.98 -1.73 9.52
N MET A 87 8.55 -1.44 8.35
CA MET A 87 9.37 -2.39 7.61
C MET A 87 10.61 -2.80 8.40
N ASN A 88 11.29 -1.85 9.04
CA ASN A 88 12.45 -2.14 9.90
C ASN A 88 12.07 -3.00 11.12
N ALA A 89 10.90 -2.78 11.71
CA ALA A 89 10.40 -3.65 12.79
C ALA A 89 10.14 -5.07 12.30
N ARG A 90 9.55 -5.22 11.10
CA ARG A 90 9.34 -6.52 10.47
C ARG A 90 10.66 -7.22 10.14
N ILE A 91 11.65 -6.51 9.61
CA ILE A 91 12.99 -7.06 9.36
C ILE A 91 13.56 -7.64 10.65
N ARG A 92 13.59 -6.86 11.74
CA ARG A 92 14.08 -7.34 13.04
C ARG A 92 13.33 -8.54 13.59
N ALA A 93 12.02 -8.63 13.32
CA ALA A 93 11.22 -9.79 13.74
C ALA A 93 11.61 -11.05 12.96
N ILE A 94 11.83 -10.93 11.65
CA ILE A 94 12.26 -12.04 10.79
C ILE A 94 13.69 -12.47 11.12
N GLU A 95 14.61 -11.53 11.33
CA GLU A 95 16.00 -11.82 11.73
C GLU A 95 16.10 -12.61 13.04
N ARG A 96 15.12 -12.44 13.94
CA ARG A 96 15.04 -13.13 15.23
C ARG A 96 14.17 -14.38 15.21
N ALA A 97 13.54 -14.70 14.09
CA ALA A 97 12.63 -15.83 14.00
C ALA A 97 13.39 -17.15 14.15
N ASP A 98 12.91 -18.03 15.03
CA ASP A 98 13.42 -19.38 15.14
C ASP A 98 12.89 -20.23 13.99
N LEU A 99 13.75 -20.50 13.00
CA LEU A 99 13.41 -21.26 11.79
C LEU A 99 12.89 -22.67 12.08
N ASN A 100 13.28 -23.29 13.20
CA ASN A 100 12.95 -24.68 13.51
C ASN A 100 11.87 -24.81 14.59
N GLY A 101 11.71 -23.80 15.45
CA GLY A 101 10.77 -23.84 16.58
C GLY A 101 9.45 -23.09 16.37
N TRP A 102 9.36 -22.17 15.40
CA TRP A 102 8.17 -21.31 15.25
C TRP A 102 6.87 -22.12 15.01
N GLU A 103 6.92 -23.17 14.20
CA GLU A 103 5.74 -23.98 13.86
C GLU A 103 5.29 -24.83 15.06
N LEU A 104 6.25 -25.45 15.76
CA LEU A 104 5.97 -26.21 16.97
C LEU A 104 5.35 -25.34 18.07
N ALA A 105 5.83 -24.11 18.22
CA ALA A 105 5.29 -23.15 19.18
C ALA A 105 3.82 -22.78 18.88
N LEU A 106 3.43 -22.73 17.59
CA LEU A 106 2.06 -22.42 17.16
C LEU A 106 1.14 -23.64 17.11
N LYS A 107 1.70 -24.86 17.13
CA LYS A 107 0.95 -26.11 16.96
C LYS A 107 -0.29 -26.24 17.85
N PRO A 108 -0.27 -25.94 19.17
CA PRO A 108 -1.46 -26.06 20.01
C PRO A 108 -2.60 -25.13 19.57
N ASP A 109 -2.29 -23.92 19.13
CA ASP A 109 -3.28 -22.97 18.64
C ASP A 109 -3.81 -23.36 17.26
N ILE A 110 -2.94 -23.87 16.38
CA ILE A 110 -3.35 -24.39 15.07
C ILE A 110 -4.36 -25.53 15.27
N GLU A 111 -4.03 -26.53 16.10
CA GLU A 111 -4.90 -27.68 16.39
C GLU A 111 -6.26 -27.23 16.97
N ARG A 112 -6.24 -26.35 17.98
CA ARG A 112 -7.45 -25.79 18.59
C ARG A 112 -8.34 -25.07 17.57
N LEU A 113 -7.76 -24.29 16.66
CA LEU A 113 -8.52 -23.54 15.66
C LEU A 113 -9.04 -24.44 14.55
N THR A 114 -8.29 -25.45 14.13
CA THR A 114 -8.73 -26.46 13.15
C THR A 114 -9.97 -27.22 13.65
N ASP A 115 -9.96 -27.66 14.91
CA ASP A 115 -11.10 -28.36 15.52
C ASP A 115 -12.37 -27.48 15.56
N ASN A 116 -12.23 -26.19 15.85
CA ASN A 116 -13.35 -25.24 15.86
C ASN A 116 -13.93 -25.01 14.46
N VAL A 117 -13.08 -24.95 13.43
CA VAL A 117 -13.54 -24.82 12.03
C VAL A 117 -14.32 -26.06 11.60
N GLN A 118 -13.85 -27.25 11.96
CA GLN A 118 -14.54 -28.51 11.62
C GLN A 118 -15.90 -28.64 12.30
N ARG A 119 -16.02 -28.25 13.58
CA ARG A 119 -17.31 -28.24 14.30
C ARG A 119 -18.32 -27.25 13.70
N ASN A 120 -17.85 -26.11 13.20
CA ASN A 120 -18.71 -25.08 12.62
C ASN A 120 -19.09 -25.33 11.15
N GLN A 121 -18.37 -26.21 10.44
CA GLN A 121 -18.70 -26.63 9.07
C GLN A 121 -19.56 -27.90 9.01
N GLY A 122 -19.70 -28.62 10.12
CA GLY A 122 -20.54 -29.82 10.25
C GLY A 122 -21.94 -29.58 10.83
N ALA A 123 -22.35 -28.33 11.01
CA ALA A 123 -23.65 -27.91 11.55
C ALA A 123 -24.51 -27.21 10.50
#